data_AF-A0A7C3BC80-F1
#
_entry.id   AF-A0A7C3BC80-F1
#
_cell.length_a   1.000
_cell.length_b   1.000
_cell.length_c   1.000
_cell.angle_alpha   90.00
_cell.angle_beta   90.00
_cell.angle_gamma   90.00
#
_symmetry.space_group_name_H-M   'P 1'
#
loop_
_entity.id
_entity.type
_entity.pdbx_description
1 polymer ?
#
loop_
_entity_poly.entity_id
_entity_poly.type
_entity_poly.pdbx_seq_one_letter_code
_entity_poly.pdbx_strand_id
1 'polypeptide(L)'
;MLDKTLALLGVFILVLSTVALAGCGATDTPTLAPEVPTETEMPPTDEVEPVETEPPAAGGGIVEMAYAWYGYVIGLPGNQYDDLLFVHPDGMVQIGIEGETAAIEDQIVALRDQPESSRNAHFWGTVTCPVLDYGECQLRVTRVQRHELGALSAPEAVEGWEGTFFTGRTEPGSGGDDYFQLDGEFPIQYGNVAAIGTSGERELQPQIESLRDTGTKVRIWGSLVAGIPDWNGTQIEVTRIELIDEPPAVETDETAFAWYGQVIKLPVGSQHDDYLSVNPDGIVEIGIEGETETIEQQIVALRDGLEANSYANFWGKLICPALDYGGCELRVTRMRVSGPGPFFDPDPVEGWEGTIVTGRTEPGSGGDDYFLLEGDYPIQYGITAFGPSGNPELEPQIVSLRDTGTRVRIWGSLMAGIPDWNLTQIVITRIEFVGN
;
A
#
# COMPACT_ATOMS: atom_id res chain seq x y z
N MET A 1 46.47 18.42 41.42
CA MET A 1 47.81 18.01 40.95
C MET A 1 47.68 16.62 40.35
N LEU A 2 48.02 16.53 39.06
CA LEU A 2 48.13 15.36 38.17
C LEU A 2 46.86 14.48 38.04
N ASP A 3 46.09 14.55 36.95
CA ASP A 3 46.41 14.30 35.52
C ASP A 3 46.54 12.80 35.19
N LYS A 4 45.51 12.27 34.51
CA LYS A 4 45.55 11.02 33.74
C LYS A 4 44.69 11.17 32.50
N THR A 5 45.42 11.47 31.44
CA THR A 5 45.09 11.48 30.02
C THR A 5 44.58 10.10 29.57
N LEU A 6 43.42 10.04 28.90
CA LEU A 6 43.00 8.90 28.10
C LEU A 6 42.93 9.35 26.64
N ALA A 7 43.85 8.83 25.83
CA ALA A 7 43.88 9.00 24.40
C ALA A 7 42.94 7.96 23.75
N LEU A 8 41.95 8.43 22.99
CA LEU A 8 41.15 7.59 22.10
C LEU A 8 41.67 7.80 20.67
N LEU A 9 42.39 6.80 20.16
CA LEU A 9 42.76 6.70 18.75
C LEU A 9 41.65 5.91 18.03
N GLY A 10 40.79 6.61 17.29
CA GLY A 10 39.80 6.00 16.39
C GLY A 10 40.36 5.97 14.97
N VAL A 11 40.74 4.78 14.51
CA VAL A 11 41.25 4.50 13.16
C VAL A 11 40.07 4.49 12.18
N PHE A 12 40.06 5.44 11.24
CA PHE A 12 39.18 5.43 10.07
C PHE A 12 39.74 4.43 9.04
N ILE A 13 39.00 3.34 8.77
CA ILE A 13 39.28 2.43 7.66
C ILE A 13 38.50 2.95 6.44
N LEU A 14 39.23 3.47 5.47
CA LEU A 14 38.73 3.84 4.14
C LEU A 14 38.75 2.58 3.27
N VAL A 15 37.58 2.03 2.93
CA VAL A 15 37.46 0.96 1.93
C VAL A 15 37.29 1.62 0.57
N LEU A 16 38.36 1.62 -0.24
CA LEU A 16 38.30 1.88 -1.67
C LEU A 16 37.82 0.61 -2.38
N SER A 17 36.59 0.64 -2.89
CA SER A 17 36.11 -0.36 -3.86
C SER A 17 36.47 0.09 -5.27
N THR A 18 37.46 -0.58 -5.87
CA THR A 18 37.79 -0.50 -7.29
C THR A 18 36.78 -1.35 -8.07
N VAL A 19 35.86 -0.70 -8.78
CA VAL A 19 34.99 -1.35 -9.77
C VAL A 19 35.76 -1.49 -11.08
N ALA A 20 36.01 -2.73 -11.50
CA ALA A 20 36.57 -3.05 -12.80
C ALA A 20 35.45 -3.02 -13.86
N LEU A 21 35.55 -2.11 -14.83
CA LEU A 21 34.71 -2.13 -16.03
C LEU A 21 35.16 -3.29 -16.93
N ALA A 22 34.31 -4.32 -17.02
CA ALA A 22 34.39 -5.34 -18.06
C ALA A 22 33.65 -4.82 -19.32
N GLY A 23 34.36 -4.79 -20.44
CA GLY A 23 33.83 -4.33 -21.73
C GLY A 23 32.78 -5.28 -22.30
N CYS A 24 31.65 -4.72 -22.71
CA CYS A 24 30.68 -5.40 -23.57
C CYS A 24 31.05 -5.18 -25.04
N GLY A 25 31.11 -6.28 -25.79
CA GLY A 25 31.37 -6.31 -27.22
C GLY A 25 30.22 -5.74 -28.04
N ALA A 26 30.59 -5.07 -29.14
CA ALA A 26 29.68 -4.59 -30.16
C ALA A 26 29.09 -5.77 -30.95
N THR A 27 27.75 -5.82 -31.04
CA THR A 27 27.03 -6.65 -31.99
C THR A 27 26.67 -5.80 -33.21
N ASP A 28 27.22 -6.20 -34.36
CA ASP A 28 26.93 -5.63 -35.67
C ASP A 28 25.45 -5.81 -36.02
N THR A 29 24.74 -4.71 -36.25
CA THR A 29 23.39 -4.70 -36.81
C THR A 29 23.49 -4.49 -38.33
N PRO A 30 22.86 -5.34 -39.17
CA PRO A 30 22.90 -5.16 -40.61
C PRO A 30 21.99 -4.00 -41.04
N THR A 31 22.60 -2.99 -41.65
CA THR A 31 21.95 -1.88 -42.36
C THR A 31 21.17 -2.42 -43.56
N LEU A 32 19.83 -2.38 -43.50
CA LEU A 32 18.97 -2.54 -44.67
C LEU A 32 18.79 -1.16 -45.33
N ALA A 33 19.04 -1.11 -46.64
CA ALA A 33 18.87 0.07 -47.47
C ALA A 33 17.37 0.42 -47.64
N PRO A 34 16.99 1.70 -47.65
CA PRO A 34 15.62 2.09 -47.93
C PRO A 34 15.30 1.94 -49.43
N GLU A 35 14.18 1.29 -49.73
CA GLU A 35 13.60 1.27 -51.07
C GLU A 35 13.05 2.67 -51.42
N VAL A 36 13.46 3.17 -52.58
CA VAL A 36 13.01 4.44 -53.15
C VAL A 36 11.60 4.22 -53.74
N PRO A 37 10.54 4.88 -53.24
CA PRO A 37 9.23 4.79 -53.84
C PRO A 37 9.22 5.52 -55.19
N THR A 38 8.62 4.87 -56.18
CA THR A 38 8.48 5.37 -57.55
C THR A 38 7.44 6.47 -57.60
N GLU A 39 7.81 7.62 -58.20
CA GLU A 39 6.93 8.75 -58.50
C GLU A 39 5.67 8.26 -59.23
N THR A 40 4.51 8.45 -58.59
CA THR A 40 3.20 8.31 -59.23
C THR A 40 2.72 9.71 -59.59
N GLU A 41 2.54 9.97 -60.88
CA GLU A 41 2.04 11.23 -61.42
C GLU A 41 0.69 11.60 -60.79
N MET A 42 0.61 12.78 -60.18
CA MET A 42 -0.65 13.35 -59.73
C MET A 42 -1.46 13.87 -60.93
N PRO A 43 -2.78 13.58 -60.99
CA PRO A 43 -3.66 14.22 -61.95
C PRO A 43 -3.81 15.73 -61.67
N PRO A 44 -4.19 16.52 -62.68
CA PRO A 44 -4.33 17.97 -62.55
C PRO A 44 -5.38 18.34 -61.50
N THR A 45 -5.02 19.30 -60.65
CA THR A 45 -5.86 19.95 -59.66
C THR A 45 -6.96 20.75 -60.34
N ASP A 46 -8.19 20.27 -60.28
CA ASP A 46 -9.38 21.09 -60.51
C ASP A 46 -9.59 22.04 -59.31
N GLU A 47 -9.87 23.30 -59.61
CA GLU A 47 -10.27 24.33 -58.64
C GLU A 47 -11.52 23.86 -57.86
N VAL A 48 -11.31 23.39 -56.63
CA VAL A 48 -12.38 23.10 -55.68
C VAL A 48 -12.77 24.43 -55.02
N GLU A 49 -13.99 24.89 -55.27
CA GLU A 49 -14.57 26.04 -54.57
C GLU A 49 -14.56 25.80 -53.04
N PRO A 50 -14.30 26.84 -52.22
CA PRO A 50 -14.26 26.69 -50.77
C PRO A 50 -15.63 26.24 -50.27
N VAL A 51 -15.71 25.00 -49.83
CA VAL A 51 -16.85 24.49 -49.07
C VAL A 51 -16.90 25.28 -47.76
N GLU A 52 -17.92 26.12 -47.59
CA GLU A 52 -18.27 26.70 -46.29
C GLU A 52 -18.60 25.55 -45.35
N THR A 53 -17.60 25.13 -44.56
CA THR A 53 -17.81 24.18 -43.47
C THR A 53 -18.63 24.89 -42.40
N GLU A 54 -19.89 24.50 -42.24
CA GLU A 54 -20.68 24.87 -41.06
C GLU A 54 -19.84 24.54 -39.81
N PRO A 55 -19.70 25.48 -38.86
CA PRO A 55 -18.96 25.23 -37.64
C PRO A 55 -19.56 24.01 -36.94
N PRO A 56 -18.75 23.04 -36.50
CA PRO A 56 -19.25 21.83 -35.86
C PRO A 56 -20.17 22.23 -34.71
N ALA A 57 -21.38 21.65 -34.71
CA ALA A 57 -22.35 21.87 -33.64
C ALA A 57 -21.65 21.65 -32.29
N ALA A 58 -21.80 22.61 -31.37
CA ALA A 58 -21.25 22.57 -30.02
C ALA A 58 -21.77 21.33 -29.28
N GLY A 59 -21.10 20.19 -29.50
CA GLY A 59 -21.34 18.93 -28.82
C GLY A 59 -20.90 19.08 -27.37
N GLY A 60 -21.68 18.48 -26.46
CA GLY A 60 -21.41 18.49 -25.02
C GLY A 60 -20.01 17.97 -24.73
N GLY A 61 -19.08 18.90 -24.58
CA GLY A 61 -17.70 18.59 -24.33
C GLY A 61 -17.51 17.90 -22.98
N ILE A 62 -16.43 17.14 -22.85
CA ILE A 62 -15.95 16.62 -21.58
C ILE A 62 -15.64 17.85 -20.72
N VAL A 63 -16.32 17.93 -19.58
CA VAL A 63 -16.11 18.96 -18.56
C VAL A 63 -15.57 18.24 -17.34
N GLU A 64 -14.26 18.33 -17.12
CA GLU A 64 -13.59 17.74 -15.96
C GLU A 64 -13.05 18.84 -15.06
N MET A 65 -13.07 18.63 -13.75
CA MET A 65 -12.54 19.59 -12.79
C MET A 65 -11.08 19.27 -12.50
N ALA A 66 -10.19 20.25 -12.69
CA ALA A 66 -8.81 20.14 -12.28
C ALA A 66 -8.69 20.55 -10.81
N TYR A 67 -8.26 19.63 -9.96
CA TYR A 67 -7.99 19.87 -8.54
C TYR A 67 -6.49 19.75 -8.29
N ALA A 68 -5.84 20.89 -8.03
CA ALA A 68 -4.41 20.96 -7.71
C ALA A 68 -3.51 20.18 -8.69
N TRP A 69 -3.74 20.30 -10.00
CA TRP A 69 -2.87 19.65 -10.99
C TRP A 69 -1.46 20.23 -10.88
N TYR A 70 -0.46 19.38 -10.66
CA TYR A 70 0.92 19.82 -10.45
C TYR A 70 1.70 19.79 -11.76
N GLY A 71 2.28 20.92 -12.16
CA GLY A 71 2.94 21.02 -13.45
C GLY A 71 3.66 22.35 -13.67
N TYR A 72 4.09 22.59 -14.91
CA TYR A 72 4.72 23.84 -15.33
C TYR A 72 4.21 24.31 -16.69
N VAL A 73 4.34 25.60 -16.95
CA VAL A 73 3.84 26.26 -18.17
C VAL A 73 5.00 26.62 -19.08
N ILE A 74 4.86 26.32 -20.38
CA ILE A 74 5.78 26.77 -21.42
C ILE A 74 5.09 27.69 -22.40
N GLY A 75 5.85 28.65 -22.93
CA GLY A 75 5.39 29.54 -24.00
C GLY A 75 5.54 28.92 -25.38
N LEU A 76 4.49 28.96 -26.21
CA LEU A 76 4.55 28.57 -27.61
C LEU A 76 4.59 29.81 -28.53
N PRO A 77 5.63 29.99 -29.37
CA PRO A 77 5.73 31.16 -30.22
C PRO A 77 4.71 31.12 -31.38
N GLY A 78 3.92 32.18 -31.52
CA GLY A 78 3.22 32.52 -32.76
C GLY A 78 1.85 31.87 -32.99
N ASN A 79 1.21 31.32 -31.95
CA ASN A 79 -0.17 30.83 -32.01
C ASN A 79 -1.06 31.65 -31.05
N GLN A 80 -2.39 31.60 -31.24
CA GLN A 80 -3.37 32.13 -30.30
C GLN A 80 -3.47 31.29 -29.01
N TYR A 81 -2.84 30.12 -28.99
CA TYR A 81 -2.64 29.22 -27.85
C TYR A 81 -1.18 29.29 -27.44
N ASP A 82 -0.83 30.35 -26.72
CA ASP A 82 0.57 30.67 -26.41
C ASP A 82 1.07 30.05 -25.11
N ASP A 83 0.20 29.43 -24.31
CA ASP A 83 0.54 28.70 -23.10
C ASP A 83 0.18 27.22 -23.17
N LEU A 84 1.14 26.37 -22.80
CA LEU A 84 0.97 24.93 -22.70
C LEU A 84 1.35 24.47 -21.30
N LEU A 85 0.43 23.76 -20.63
CA LEU A 85 0.66 23.12 -19.34
C LEU A 85 1.19 21.69 -19.53
N PHE A 86 2.31 21.39 -18.90
CA PHE A 86 2.82 20.04 -18.70
C PHE A 86 2.52 19.59 -17.28
N VAL A 87 1.70 18.55 -17.13
CA VAL A 87 1.36 17.97 -15.82
C VAL A 87 2.33 16.84 -15.49
N HIS A 88 2.74 16.77 -14.22
CA HIS A 88 3.61 15.72 -13.71
C HIS A 88 2.85 14.40 -13.40
N PRO A 89 3.50 13.22 -13.57
CA PRO A 89 4.84 13.05 -14.12
C PRO A 89 4.92 13.44 -15.60
N ASP A 90 6.08 13.97 -16.02
CA ASP A 90 6.24 14.68 -17.29
C ASP A 90 5.70 13.89 -18.49
N GLY A 91 4.80 14.54 -19.24
CA GLY A 91 4.25 14.00 -20.49
C GLY A 91 2.99 13.16 -20.34
N MET A 92 2.47 12.97 -19.13
CA MET A 92 1.16 12.31 -18.90
C MET A 92 0.02 13.14 -19.49
N VAL A 93 0.03 14.44 -19.25
CA VAL A 93 -0.97 15.37 -19.77
C VAL A 93 -0.28 16.63 -20.30
N GLN A 94 -0.65 17.01 -21.53
CA GLN A 94 -0.26 18.25 -22.17
C GLN A 94 -1.53 18.93 -22.66
N ILE A 95 -1.85 20.10 -22.11
CA ILE A 95 -3.13 20.76 -22.36
C ILE A 95 -2.94 22.27 -22.49
N GLY A 96 -3.73 22.89 -23.39
CA GLY A 96 -3.82 24.34 -23.44
C GLY A 96 -4.28 24.92 -22.10
N ILE A 97 -3.80 26.09 -21.73
CA ILE A 97 -4.13 26.70 -20.43
C ILE A 97 -4.46 28.18 -20.61
N GLU A 98 -5.55 28.63 -19.99
CA GLU A 98 -5.91 30.06 -19.94
C GLU A 98 -6.38 30.45 -18.53
N GLY A 99 -6.16 31.70 -18.15
CA GLY A 99 -6.72 32.26 -16.92
C GLY A 99 -8.21 32.60 -17.05
N GLU A 100 -9.02 32.20 -16.08
CA GLU A 100 -10.44 32.60 -16.01
C GLU A 100 -10.60 34.12 -15.93
N THR A 101 -9.64 34.81 -15.30
CA THR A 101 -9.56 36.26 -15.18
C THR A 101 -8.19 36.78 -15.61
N ALA A 102 -8.10 38.05 -15.99
CA ALA A 102 -6.83 38.69 -16.33
C ALA A 102 -5.77 38.59 -15.20
N ALA A 103 -6.21 38.59 -13.94
CA ALA A 103 -5.29 38.46 -12.81
C ALA A 103 -4.73 37.03 -12.65
N ILE A 104 -5.48 36.00 -13.09
CA ILE A 104 -4.98 34.63 -13.15
C ILE A 104 -4.08 34.46 -14.36
N GLU A 105 -4.45 35.06 -15.49
CA GLU A 105 -3.64 35.09 -16.71
C GLU A 105 -2.25 35.69 -16.44
N ASP A 106 -2.18 36.84 -15.78
CA ASP A 106 -0.90 37.45 -15.37
C ASP A 106 -0.05 36.50 -14.50
N GLN A 107 -0.67 35.63 -13.69
CA GLN A 107 0.04 34.63 -12.89
C GLN A 107 0.58 33.48 -13.74
N ILE A 108 -0.19 33.00 -14.72
CA ILE A 108 0.22 31.97 -15.69
C ILE A 108 1.40 32.48 -16.52
N VAL A 109 1.29 33.69 -17.08
CA VAL A 109 2.37 34.35 -17.83
C VAL A 109 3.62 34.52 -16.98
N ALA A 110 3.48 34.82 -15.68
CA ALA A 110 4.61 34.92 -14.76
C ALA A 110 5.25 33.57 -14.37
N LEU A 111 4.63 32.44 -14.71
CA LEU A 111 5.16 31.08 -14.56
C LEU A 111 5.78 30.53 -15.85
N ARG A 112 5.44 31.13 -16.99
CA ARG A 112 5.93 30.77 -18.33
C ARG A 112 7.46 30.76 -18.37
N ASP A 113 8.02 29.66 -18.88
CA ASP A 113 9.44 29.47 -19.17
C ASP A 113 10.39 29.78 -17.99
N GLN A 114 9.88 29.67 -16.76
CA GLN A 114 10.69 29.84 -15.55
C GLN A 114 11.71 28.70 -15.42
N PRO A 115 12.84 28.92 -14.71
CA PRO A 115 13.77 27.85 -14.43
C PRO A 115 13.14 26.79 -13.53
N GLU A 116 13.65 25.55 -13.61
CA GLU A 116 13.11 24.36 -12.95
C GLU A 116 12.82 24.56 -11.45
N SER A 117 13.68 25.29 -10.74
CA SER A 117 13.51 25.58 -9.31
C SER A 117 12.29 26.43 -8.94
N SER A 118 11.59 27.03 -9.91
CA SER A 118 10.52 28.00 -9.68
C SER A 118 9.36 27.92 -10.67
N ARG A 119 9.41 26.97 -11.61
CA ARG A 119 8.40 26.85 -12.68
C ARG A 119 7.17 26.04 -12.28
N ASN A 120 7.29 25.23 -11.23
CA ASN A 120 6.22 24.32 -10.84
C ASN A 120 5.15 25.04 -10.01
N ALA A 121 3.90 24.72 -10.28
CA ALA A 121 2.73 25.24 -9.58
C ALA A 121 1.60 24.21 -9.56
N HIS A 122 0.65 24.43 -8.68
CA HIS A 122 -0.63 23.73 -8.66
C HIS A 122 -1.70 24.58 -9.36
N PHE A 123 -2.48 23.95 -10.22
CA PHE A 123 -3.52 24.59 -11.02
C PHE A 123 -4.90 24.01 -10.66
N TRP A 124 -5.89 24.88 -10.52
CA TRP A 124 -7.30 24.48 -10.37
C TRP A 124 -8.12 25.12 -11.47
N GLY A 125 -9.13 24.40 -11.94
CA GLY A 125 -10.00 24.93 -12.98
C GLY A 125 -10.93 23.91 -13.57
N THR A 126 -11.35 24.20 -14.79
CA THR A 126 -12.23 23.33 -15.57
C THR A 126 -11.56 23.02 -16.90
N VAL A 127 -11.41 21.74 -17.19
CA VAL A 127 -10.98 21.22 -18.48
C VAL A 127 -12.18 21.11 -19.40
N THR A 128 -12.07 21.65 -20.60
CA THR A 128 -13.11 21.53 -21.64
C THR A 128 -12.52 20.91 -22.90
N CYS A 129 -13.14 19.85 -23.41
CA CYS A 129 -12.76 19.18 -24.66
C CYS A 129 -14.01 18.79 -25.48
N PRO A 130 -14.04 18.86 -26.82
CA PRO A 130 -12.99 19.41 -27.65
C PRO A 130 -13.06 20.94 -27.71
N VAL A 131 -11.91 21.60 -27.66
CA VAL A 131 -11.73 23.00 -28.00
C VAL A 131 -10.56 23.11 -28.96
N LEU A 132 -10.59 24.09 -29.86
CA LEU A 132 -9.42 24.38 -30.68
C LEU A 132 -8.37 24.95 -29.73
N ASP A 133 -7.46 24.11 -29.24
CA ASP A 133 -6.31 24.42 -28.37
C ASP A 133 -5.37 23.19 -28.37
N TYR A 134 -4.28 23.20 -27.61
CA TYR A 134 -3.32 22.11 -27.55
C TYR A 134 -3.96 20.83 -26.99
N GLY A 135 -3.82 19.72 -27.72
CA GLY A 135 -4.43 18.44 -27.34
C GLY A 135 -5.95 18.41 -27.51
N GLU A 136 -6.53 19.36 -28.27
CA GLU A 136 -7.98 19.54 -28.42
C GLU A 136 -8.71 19.83 -27.09
N CYS A 137 -7.98 20.26 -26.06
CA CYS A 137 -8.49 20.50 -24.72
C CYS A 137 -7.89 21.79 -24.16
N GLN A 138 -8.64 22.47 -23.30
CA GLN A 138 -8.16 23.65 -22.60
C GLN A 138 -8.54 23.60 -21.13
N LEU A 139 -7.57 23.84 -20.26
CA LEU A 139 -7.76 24.09 -18.85
C LEU A 139 -8.01 25.58 -18.61
N ARG A 140 -9.23 25.92 -18.22
CA ARG A 140 -9.59 27.27 -17.77
C ARG A 140 -9.34 27.39 -16.27
N VAL A 141 -8.28 28.09 -15.91
CA VAL A 141 -7.73 28.15 -14.55
C VAL A 141 -8.44 29.19 -13.70
N THR A 142 -8.97 28.76 -12.56
CA THR A 142 -9.60 29.65 -11.57
C THR A 142 -8.66 29.97 -10.41
N ARG A 143 -7.64 29.14 -10.17
CA ARG A 143 -6.63 29.33 -9.11
C ARG A 143 -5.27 28.80 -9.54
N VAL A 144 -4.23 29.52 -9.13
CA VAL A 144 -2.83 29.12 -9.26
C VAL A 144 -2.17 29.23 -7.89
N GLN A 145 -1.35 28.25 -7.52
CA GLN A 145 -0.52 28.28 -6.32
C GLN A 145 0.89 27.88 -6.71
N ARG A 146 1.84 28.81 -6.57
CA ARG A 146 3.25 28.52 -6.81
C ARG A 146 3.72 27.45 -5.83
N HIS A 147 4.56 26.53 -6.31
CA HIS A 147 5.19 25.55 -5.43
C HIS A 147 6.22 26.26 -4.55
N GLU A 148 5.80 26.64 -3.34
CA GLU A 148 6.64 27.20 -2.30
C GLU A 148 6.58 26.29 -1.08
N LEU A 149 7.73 25.79 -0.64
CA LEU A 149 7.80 24.87 0.49
C LEU A 149 7.16 25.51 1.74
N GLY A 150 6.09 24.89 2.25
CA GLY A 150 5.36 25.35 3.43
C GLY A 150 4.16 26.27 3.17
N ALA A 151 3.91 26.67 1.92
CA ALA A 151 2.66 27.33 1.55
C ALA A 151 1.58 26.27 1.28
N LEU A 152 0.78 25.95 2.30
CA LEU A 152 -0.30 24.96 2.20
C LEU A 152 -1.58 25.58 1.63
N SER A 153 -2.28 24.84 0.76
CA SER A 153 -3.64 25.21 0.36
C SER A 153 -4.64 25.01 1.51
N ALA A 154 -5.83 25.61 1.39
CA ALA A 154 -6.95 25.15 2.19
C ALA A 154 -7.29 23.69 1.79
N PRO A 155 -7.72 22.84 2.73
CA PRO A 155 -8.21 21.50 2.40
C PRO A 155 -9.44 21.55 1.48
N GLU A 156 -9.44 20.73 0.44
CA GLU A 156 -10.54 20.60 -0.51
C GLU A 156 -11.17 19.21 -0.41
N ALA A 157 -12.51 19.15 -0.41
CA ALA A 157 -13.21 17.89 -0.27
C ALA A 157 -12.95 16.97 -1.46
N VAL A 158 -12.54 15.74 -1.17
CA VAL A 158 -12.49 14.62 -2.11
C VAL A 158 -13.77 13.82 -1.87
N GLU A 159 -14.66 13.79 -2.86
CA GLU A 159 -16.01 13.24 -2.73
C GLU A 159 -16.24 12.16 -3.78
N GLY A 160 -15.94 10.92 -3.42
CA GLY A 160 -16.17 9.76 -4.27
C GLY A 160 -15.27 9.71 -5.51
N TRP A 161 -13.99 10.09 -5.37
CA TRP A 161 -13.03 10.00 -6.47
C TRP A 161 -12.68 8.54 -6.75
N GLU A 162 -12.70 8.14 -8.02
CA GLU A 162 -12.41 6.78 -8.45
C GLU A 162 -10.96 6.66 -8.92
N GLY A 163 -10.27 5.56 -8.63
CA GLY A 163 -8.87 5.40 -8.98
C GLY A 163 -8.21 4.15 -8.42
N THR A 164 -6.88 4.16 -8.38
CA THR A 164 -6.05 3.03 -7.93
C THR A 164 -4.86 3.52 -7.11
N PHE A 165 -4.49 2.78 -6.06
CA PHE A 165 -3.29 3.04 -5.26
C PHE A 165 -2.06 2.34 -5.83
N PHE A 166 -0.92 3.02 -5.79
CA PHE A 166 0.36 2.54 -6.25
C PHE A 166 1.46 2.84 -5.24
N THR A 167 2.47 1.98 -5.19
CA THR A 167 3.68 2.26 -4.41
C THR A 167 4.58 3.22 -5.19
N GLY A 168 5.03 4.27 -4.51
CA GLY A 168 6.08 5.18 -4.97
C GLY A 168 7.45 4.51 -5.03
N ARG A 169 8.45 5.20 -5.59
CA ARG A 169 9.83 4.69 -5.68
C ARG A 169 10.68 4.97 -4.44
N THR A 170 10.14 5.67 -3.45
CA THR A 170 10.87 6.04 -2.23
C THR A 170 10.69 4.96 -1.16
N GLU A 171 11.53 4.99 -0.13
CA GLU A 171 11.45 4.02 0.97
C GLU A 171 10.10 4.13 1.70
N PRO A 172 9.48 3.01 2.16
CA PRO A 172 8.24 3.04 2.92
C PRO A 172 8.30 4.00 4.12
N GLY A 173 7.28 4.83 4.31
CA GLY A 173 7.21 5.84 5.38
C GLY A 173 7.93 7.17 5.09
N SER A 174 8.52 7.34 3.91
CA SER A 174 8.97 8.66 3.42
C SER A 174 7.82 9.40 2.73
N GLY A 175 7.86 10.74 2.67
CA GLY A 175 6.92 11.47 1.81
C GLY A 175 7.04 10.98 0.36
N GLY A 176 5.92 10.62 -0.27
CA GLY A 176 5.87 10.04 -1.61
C GLY A 176 6.04 8.53 -1.67
N ASP A 177 5.89 7.80 -0.56
CA ASP A 177 5.91 6.34 -0.55
C ASP A 177 4.71 5.74 -1.29
N ASP A 178 3.61 6.49 -1.45
CA ASP A 178 2.42 6.07 -2.18
C ASP A 178 1.76 7.19 -2.98
N TYR A 179 1.02 6.81 -4.01
CA TYR A 179 0.13 7.73 -4.70
C TYR A 179 -1.19 7.07 -5.11
N PHE A 180 -2.24 7.90 -5.13
CA PHE A 180 -3.52 7.60 -5.74
C PHE A 180 -3.55 8.17 -7.15
N GLN A 181 -3.78 7.32 -8.14
CA GLN A 181 -4.02 7.74 -9.52
C GLN A 181 -5.52 7.79 -9.79
N LEU A 182 -6.02 8.98 -10.11
CA LEU A 182 -7.40 9.22 -10.48
C LEU A 182 -7.75 8.52 -11.80
N ASP A 183 -8.93 7.92 -11.85
CA ASP A 183 -9.52 7.40 -13.08
C ASP A 183 -10.18 8.52 -13.88
N GLY A 184 -9.94 8.50 -15.19
CA GLY A 184 -10.45 9.51 -16.10
C GLY A 184 -9.65 9.55 -17.39
N GLU A 185 -9.95 10.56 -18.21
CA GLU A 185 -9.16 10.84 -19.41
C GLU A 185 -7.76 11.34 -19.03
N PHE A 186 -7.65 12.02 -17.89
CA PHE A 186 -6.41 12.54 -17.34
C PHE A 186 -6.02 11.74 -16.09
N PRO A 187 -5.00 10.85 -16.16
CA PRO A 187 -4.61 9.98 -15.05
C PRO A 187 -3.78 10.75 -14.02
N ILE A 188 -4.37 11.74 -13.36
CA ILE A 188 -3.69 12.61 -12.40
C ILE A 188 -3.33 11.84 -11.14
N GLN A 189 -2.13 12.09 -10.62
CA GLN A 189 -1.60 11.39 -9.46
C GLN A 189 -1.45 12.33 -8.27
N TYR A 190 -1.90 11.87 -7.11
CA TYR A 190 -1.89 12.60 -5.85
C TYR A 190 -1.17 11.79 -4.78
N GLY A 191 -0.43 12.44 -3.89
CA GLY A 191 0.10 11.77 -2.71
C GLY A 191 -1.06 11.33 -1.85
N ASN A 192 -0.94 10.20 -1.17
CA ASN A 192 -1.96 9.74 -0.25
C ASN A 192 -1.35 9.51 1.11
N VAL A 193 -2.10 9.93 2.13
CA VAL A 193 -1.87 9.52 3.50
C VAL A 193 -3.19 9.00 4.04
N ALA A 194 -3.14 7.92 4.81
CA ALA A 194 -4.28 7.60 5.65
C ALA A 194 -4.57 8.80 6.56
N ALA A 195 -5.82 9.27 6.59
CA ALA A 195 -6.18 10.41 7.44
C ALA A 195 -5.69 10.16 8.86
N ILE A 196 -4.99 11.14 9.44
CA ILE A 196 -4.67 11.12 10.85
C ILE A 196 -5.96 11.50 11.57
N GLY A 197 -6.67 10.51 12.11
CA GLY A 197 -7.82 10.78 12.97
C GLY A 197 -7.42 11.67 14.15
N THR A 198 -8.41 12.24 14.85
CA THR A 198 -8.16 13.04 16.08
C THR A 198 -7.45 12.26 17.20
N SER A 199 -7.34 10.92 17.08
CA SER A 199 -6.58 10.03 17.96
C SER A 199 -5.11 9.82 17.56
N GLY A 200 -4.67 10.27 16.38
CA GLY A 200 -3.29 10.08 15.90
C GLY A 200 -3.00 8.71 15.26
N GLU A 201 -4.02 7.85 15.13
CA GLU A 201 -3.90 6.51 14.53
C GLU A 201 -4.30 6.54 13.05
N ARG A 202 -3.53 5.83 12.23
CA ARG A 202 -3.72 5.73 10.76
C ARG A 202 -4.58 4.52 10.41
N GLU A 203 -5.86 4.52 10.79
CA GLU A 203 -6.76 3.35 10.64
C GLU A 203 -6.82 2.80 9.21
N LEU A 204 -6.78 3.68 8.19
CA LEU A 204 -6.86 3.27 6.78
C LEU A 204 -5.50 2.94 6.16
N GLN A 205 -4.38 3.13 6.86
CA GLN A 205 -3.05 2.90 6.29
C GLN A 205 -2.84 1.44 5.90
N PRO A 206 -3.13 0.45 6.76
CA PRO A 206 -2.98 -0.95 6.38
C PRO A 206 -3.87 -1.34 5.19
N GLN A 207 -5.07 -0.76 5.10
CA GLN A 207 -5.97 -0.99 3.97
C GLN A 207 -5.43 -0.39 2.67
N ILE A 208 -4.87 0.83 2.71
CA ILE A 208 -4.18 1.41 1.56
C ILE A 208 -2.98 0.52 1.17
N GLU A 209 -2.19 0.05 2.14
CA GLU A 209 -1.05 -0.86 1.94
C GLU A 209 -1.42 -2.14 1.22
N SER A 210 -2.52 -2.79 1.60
CA SER A 210 -2.97 -4.01 0.93
C SER A 210 -3.51 -3.78 -0.47
N LEU A 211 -3.98 -2.57 -0.77
CA LEU A 211 -4.56 -2.21 -2.07
C LEU A 211 -3.50 -1.76 -3.10
N ARG A 212 -2.29 -1.40 -2.66
CA ARG A 212 -1.21 -0.94 -3.55
C ARG A 212 -0.84 -1.96 -4.61
N ASP A 213 -0.66 -1.48 -5.83
CA ASP A 213 -0.15 -2.26 -6.96
C ASP A 213 -1.00 -3.51 -7.30
N THR A 214 -2.17 -3.66 -6.68
CA THR A 214 -3.12 -4.75 -6.96
C THR A 214 -3.91 -4.51 -8.24
N GLY A 215 -3.97 -3.26 -8.70
CA GLY A 215 -4.86 -2.83 -9.79
C GLY A 215 -6.33 -2.67 -9.36
N THR A 216 -6.64 -2.84 -8.07
CA THR A 216 -8.00 -2.72 -7.55
C THR A 216 -8.55 -1.31 -7.76
N LYS A 217 -9.77 -1.22 -8.29
CA LYS A 217 -10.49 0.04 -8.45
C LYS A 217 -11.22 0.40 -7.17
N VAL A 218 -10.94 1.60 -6.68
CA VAL A 218 -11.52 2.11 -5.45
C VAL A 218 -12.15 3.47 -5.66
N ARG A 219 -13.15 3.77 -4.84
CA ARG A 219 -13.74 5.09 -4.67
C ARG A 219 -13.32 5.63 -3.30
N ILE A 220 -12.80 6.85 -3.24
CA ILE A 220 -12.27 7.45 -2.01
C ILE A 220 -12.98 8.75 -1.63
N TRP A 221 -12.94 9.04 -0.32
CA TRP A 221 -13.37 10.33 0.24
C TRP A 221 -12.30 10.87 1.17
N GLY A 222 -12.22 12.18 1.31
CA GLY A 222 -11.19 12.79 2.16
C GLY A 222 -11.02 14.28 1.95
N SER A 223 -9.81 14.75 2.23
CA SER A 223 -9.41 16.14 2.01
C SER A 223 -8.09 16.21 1.26
N LEU A 224 -8.06 16.92 0.13
CA LEU A 224 -6.87 17.21 -0.65
C LEU A 224 -6.21 18.50 -0.16
N VAL A 225 -4.91 18.46 0.09
CA VAL A 225 -4.08 19.62 0.42
C VAL A 225 -2.90 19.69 -0.53
N ALA A 226 -2.66 20.85 -1.14
CA ALA A 226 -1.50 21.14 -1.97
C ALA A 226 -0.41 21.89 -1.18
N GLY A 227 0.84 21.78 -1.63
CA GLY A 227 2.02 22.37 -0.99
C GLY A 227 2.67 21.48 0.07
N ILE A 228 2.21 20.24 0.21
CA ILE A 228 2.82 19.21 1.07
C ILE A 228 3.93 18.52 0.28
N PRO A 229 5.14 18.30 0.86
CA PRO A 229 6.26 17.65 0.17
C PRO A 229 6.06 16.13 0.08
N ASP A 230 5.02 15.74 -0.64
CA ASP A 230 4.57 14.38 -0.93
C ASP A 230 4.43 14.24 -2.47
N TRP A 231 3.75 13.20 -2.97
CA TRP A 231 3.64 12.96 -4.41
C TRP A 231 2.98 14.15 -5.13
N ASN A 232 3.66 14.64 -6.17
CA ASN A 232 3.26 15.83 -6.94
C ASN A 232 2.97 17.08 -6.06
N GLY A 233 3.60 17.18 -4.88
CA GLY A 233 3.39 18.30 -3.97
C GLY A 233 1.96 18.36 -3.39
N THR A 234 1.25 17.24 -3.37
CA THR A 234 -0.13 17.12 -2.91
C THR A 234 -0.28 15.94 -1.97
N GLN A 235 -1.25 16.00 -1.07
CA GLN A 235 -1.61 14.87 -0.20
C GLN A 235 -3.12 14.82 -0.02
N ILE A 236 -3.70 13.64 -0.21
CA ILE A 236 -5.08 13.33 0.14
C ILE A 236 -5.08 12.66 1.51
N GLU A 237 -5.75 13.28 2.49
CA GLU A 237 -6.11 12.66 3.76
C GLU A 237 -7.35 11.80 3.54
N VAL A 238 -7.16 10.51 3.26
CA VAL A 238 -8.25 9.59 2.95
C VAL A 238 -9.03 9.25 4.22
N THR A 239 -10.34 9.44 4.19
CA THR A 239 -11.27 9.20 5.32
C THR A 239 -12.22 8.04 5.09
N ARG A 240 -12.33 7.56 3.85
CA ARG A 240 -13.16 6.40 3.47
C ARG A 240 -12.67 5.82 2.15
N ILE A 241 -12.73 4.49 2.04
CA ILE A 241 -12.43 3.73 0.82
C ILE A 241 -13.60 2.79 0.54
N GLU A 242 -14.03 2.69 -0.72
CA GLU A 242 -15.03 1.73 -1.21
C GLU A 242 -14.45 1.01 -2.42
N LEU A 243 -14.60 -0.31 -2.51
CA LEU A 243 -14.20 -1.06 -3.72
C LEU A 243 -15.28 -0.89 -4.80
N ILE A 244 -14.91 -0.49 -6.01
CA ILE A 244 -15.86 -0.29 -7.12
C ILE A 244 -16.12 -1.63 -7.83
N ASP A 245 -15.04 -2.33 -8.13
CA ASP A 245 -15.04 -3.70 -8.62
C ASP A 245 -14.29 -4.50 -7.58
N GLU A 246 -15.02 -5.09 -6.63
CA GLU A 246 -14.42 -6.00 -5.66
C GLU A 246 -13.77 -7.13 -6.47
N PRO A 247 -12.41 -7.18 -6.52
CA PRO A 247 -11.77 -8.33 -7.16
C PRO A 247 -12.28 -9.55 -6.41
N PRO A 248 -12.63 -10.65 -7.11
CA PRO A 248 -13.20 -11.81 -6.44
C PRO A 248 -12.27 -12.18 -5.30
N ALA A 249 -12.75 -12.04 -4.07
CA ALA A 249 -11.95 -12.24 -2.90
C ALA A 249 -11.29 -13.61 -3.03
N VAL A 250 -9.96 -13.61 -3.11
CA VAL A 250 -9.22 -14.85 -3.28
C VAL A 250 -9.05 -15.39 -1.88
N GLU A 251 -9.77 -16.46 -1.56
CA GLU A 251 -9.40 -17.28 -0.41
C GLU A 251 -7.94 -17.68 -0.63
N THR A 252 -7.06 -17.22 0.26
CA THR A 252 -5.67 -17.66 0.18
C THR A 252 -5.63 -19.12 0.65
N ASP A 253 -4.60 -19.86 0.25
CA ASP A 253 -4.36 -21.19 0.83
C ASP A 253 -3.95 -21.10 2.32
N GLU A 254 -3.83 -19.88 2.87
CA GLU A 254 -3.45 -19.65 4.24
C GLU A 254 -4.64 -19.83 5.18
N THR A 255 -4.45 -20.75 6.12
CA THR A 255 -5.45 -21.12 7.12
C THR A 255 -4.89 -20.74 8.48
N ALA A 256 -5.68 -20.00 9.27
CA ALA A 256 -5.36 -19.77 10.67
C ALA A 256 -5.62 -21.04 11.48
N PHE A 257 -4.59 -21.51 12.18
CA PHE A 257 -4.70 -22.66 13.08
C PHE A 257 -4.45 -22.22 14.51
N ALA A 258 -5.52 -22.06 15.29
CA ALA A 258 -5.46 -21.68 16.69
C ALA A 258 -4.70 -20.38 16.99
N TRP A 259 -4.74 -19.40 16.07
CA TRP A 259 -4.11 -18.09 16.27
C TRP A 259 -4.60 -17.47 17.57
N TYR A 260 -3.69 -17.16 18.48
CA TYR A 260 -4.05 -16.65 19.80
C TYR A 260 -4.01 -15.14 19.80
N GLY A 261 -5.11 -14.49 20.16
CA GLY A 261 -5.19 -13.03 20.12
C GLY A 261 -6.41 -12.50 20.85
N GLN A 262 -6.58 -11.18 20.78
CA GLN A 262 -7.74 -10.48 21.31
C GLN A 262 -8.48 -9.72 20.20
N VAL A 263 -9.81 -9.65 20.33
CA VAL A 263 -10.65 -8.85 19.44
C VAL A 263 -10.72 -7.42 19.98
N ILE A 264 -10.26 -6.46 19.19
CA ILE A 264 -10.23 -5.04 19.55
C ILE A 264 -11.38 -4.34 18.84
N LYS A 265 -12.15 -3.57 19.60
CA LYS A 265 -13.22 -2.72 19.07
C LYS A 265 -12.65 -1.42 18.49
N LEU A 266 -13.08 -1.07 17.28
CA LEU A 266 -12.72 0.20 16.66
C LEU A 266 -13.62 1.36 17.16
N PRO A 267 -13.13 2.61 17.08
CA PRO A 267 -13.93 3.79 17.42
C PRO A 267 -15.27 3.86 16.66
N VAL A 268 -16.27 4.47 17.30
CA VAL A 268 -17.57 4.70 16.64
C VAL A 268 -17.36 5.60 15.42
N GLY A 269 -17.77 5.11 14.25
CA GLY A 269 -17.63 5.82 12.98
C GLY A 269 -16.47 5.32 12.12
N SER A 270 -15.63 4.41 12.63
CA SER A 270 -14.70 3.64 11.81
C SER A 270 -15.47 2.82 10.77
N GLN A 271 -14.80 2.54 9.65
CA GLN A 271 -15.39 1.78 8.55
C GLN A 271 -15.70 0.33 8.94
N HIS A 272 -14.90 -0.22 9.84
CA HIS A 272 -15.03 -1.56 10.43
C HIS A 272 -15.30 -1.43 11.93
N ASP A 273 -15.91 -2.42 12.55
CA ASP A 273 -16.29 -2.38 13.96
C ASP A 273 -15.29 -3.07 14.90
N ASP A 274 -14.49 -4.02 14.40
CA ASP A 274 -13.42 -4.66 15.15
C ASP A 274 -12.28 -5.22 14.29
N TYR A 275 -11.25 -5.71 14.96
CA TYR A 275 -10.13 -6.44 14.37
C TYR A 275 -9.52 -7.43 15.38
N LEU A 276 -8.83 -8.45 14.89
CA LEU A 276 -8.02 -9.38 15.68
C LEU A 276 -6.59 -8.86 15.81
N SER A 277 -6.14 -8.64 17.06
CA SER A 277 -4.72 -8.43 17.39
C SER A 277 -4.13 -9.74 17.91
N VAL A 278 -3.24 -10.36 17.13
CA VAL A 278 -2.61 -11.65 17.45
C VAL A 278 -1.43 -11.45 18.40
N ASN A 279 -1.26 -12.38 19.34
CA ASN A 279 -0.21 -12.37 20.36
C ASN A 279 1.14 -12.91 19.81
N PRO A 280 2.28 -12.24 20.10
CA PRO A 280 2.38 -11.02 20.91
C PRO A 280 1.78 -9.80 20.22
N ASP A 281 1.04 -9.03 21.02
CA ASP A 281 0.12 -7.99 20.56
C ASP A 281 0.76 -7.07 19.52
N GLY A 282 0.03 -6.82 18.42
CA GLY A 282 0.45 -5.93 17.34
C GLY A 282 1.40 -6.54 16.32
N ILE A 283 1.75 -7.83 16.41
CA ILE A 283 2.51 -8.50 15.33
C ILE A 283 1.62 -8.71 14.10
N VAL A 284 0.38 -9.13 14.31
CA VAL A 284 -0.62 -9.26 13.25
C VAL A 284 -1.87 -8.55 13.73
N GLU A 285 -2.35 -7.61 12.93
CA GLU A 285 -3.65 -6.98 13.13
C GLU A 285 -4.46 -7.11 11.85
N ILE A 286 -5.62 -7.75 11.95
CA ILE A 286 -6.41 -8.13 10.78
C ILE A 286 -7.91 -8.05 11.08
N GLY A 287 -8.70 -7.70 10.08
CA GLY A 287 -10.15 -7.81 10.11
C GLY A 287 -10.61 -9.21 10.52
N ILE A 288 -11.76 -9.31 11.17
CA ILE A 288 -12.26 -10.58 11.68
C ILE A 288 -13.77 -10.66 11.47
N GLU A 289 -14.24 -11.74 10.86
CA GLU A 289 -15.67 -11.98 10.69
C GLU A 289 -15.98 -13.45 10.97
N GLY A 290 -17.09 -13.74 11.65
CA GLY A 290 -17.58 -15.10 11.82
C GLY A 290 -18.09 -15.68 10.51
N GLU A 291 -17.67 -16.91 10.16
CA GLU A 291 -18.24 -17.65 9.03
C GLU A 291 -19.75 -17.93 9.20
N THR A 292 -20.21 -17.94 10.45
CA THR A 292 -21.62 -18.07 10.78
C THR A 292 -22.03 -17.05 11.83
N GLU A 293 -23.31 -16.69 11.83
CA GLU A 293 -23.94 -15.84 12.86
C GLU A 293 -23.63 -16.30 14.30
N THR A 294 -23.45 -17.61 14.52
CA THR A 294 -23.13 -18.12 15.86
C THR A 294 -21.70 -17.80 16.26
N ILE A 295 -20.75 -17.89 15.33
CA ILE A 295 -19.36 -17.49 15.58
C ILE A 295 -19.26 -15.97 15.70
N GLU A 296 -19.99 -15.24 14.87
CA GLU A 296 -20.05 -13.78 14.91
C GLU A 296 -20.52 -13.27 16.29
N GLN A 297 -21.58 -13.85 16.84
CA GLN A 297 -22.03 -13.51 18.19
C GLN A 297 -20.98 -13.82 19.28
N GLN A 298 -20.12 -14.82 19.07
CA GLN A 298 -19.03 -15.11 20.00
C GLN A 298 -17.89 -14.09 19.88
N ILE A 299 -17.56 -13.65 18.66
CA ILE A 299 -16.58 -12.58 18.39
C ILE A 299 -17.06 -11.28 19.05
N VAL A 300 -18.31 -10.88 18.80
CA VAL A 300 -18.92 -9.69 19.43
C VAL A 300 -18.89 -9.78 20.96
N ALA A 301 -19.17 -10.97 21.53
CA ALA A 301 -19.12 -11.17 22.97
C ALA A 301 -17.70 -11.09 23.56
N LEU A 302 -16.66 -11.49 22.81
CA LEU A 302 -15.27 -11.30 23.19
C LEU A 302 -14.90 -9.81 23.17
N ARG A 303 -15.23 -9.13 22.06
CA ARG A 303 -14.97 -7.70 21.83
C ARG A 303 -15.56 -6.82 22.92
N ASP A 304 -16.84 -7.04 23.24
CA ASP A 304 -17.58 -6.25 24.22
C ASP A 304 -17.44 -6.80 25.66
N GLY A 305 -16.61 -7.84 25.85
CA GLY A 305 -16.36 -8.51 27.12
C GLY A 305 -15.46 -7.72 28.09
N LEU A 306 -15.34 -8.22 29.33
CA LEU A 306 -14.36 -7.69 30.29
C LEU A 306 -12.95 -8.16 29.89
N GLU A 307 -11.93 -7.32 30.09
CA GLU A 307 -10.51 -7.55 29.72
C GLU A 307 -9.97 -8.96 30.09
N ALA A 308 -10.45 -9.57 31.18
CA ALA A 308 -10.00 -10.91 31.59
C ALA A 308 -10.42 -12.05 30.63
N ASN A 309 -11.36 -11.80 29.71
CA ASN A 309 -11.89 -12.78 28.75
C ASN A 309 -11.74 -12.30 27.29
N SER A 310 -10.90 -11.31 26.99
CA SER A 310 -10.77 -10.79 25.61
C SER A 310 -9.98 -11.70 24.67
N TYR A 311 -9.24 -12.69 25.22
CA TYR A 311 -8.38 -13.56 24.42
C TYR A 311 -9.06 -14.88 24.02
N ALA A 312 -8.72 -15.36 22.83
CA ALA A 312 -9.16 -16.65 22.32
C ALA A 312 -8.15 -17.21 21.30
N ASN A 313 -8.26 -18.50 21.01
CA ASN A 313 -7.67 -19.12 19.83
C ASN A 313 -8.69 -19.09 18.68
N PHE A 314 -8.26 -18.69 17.48
CA PHE A 314 -9.08 -18.56 16.29
C PHE A 314 -8.62 -19.52 15.20
N TRP A 315 -9.57 -20.11 14.50
CA TRP A 315 -9.35 -20.90 13.29
C TRP A 315 -10.21 -20.34 12.17
N GLY A 316 -9.66 -20.31 10.98
CA GLY A 316 -10.36 -19.68 9.86
C GLY A 316 -9.55 -19.71 8.59
N LYS A 317 -10.13 -19.12 7.55
CA LYS A 317 -9.43 -18.84 6.31
C LYS A 317 -9.09 -17.37 6.23
N LEU A 318 -7.93 -17.11 5.69
CA LEU A 318 -7.52 -15.75 5.39
C LEU A 318 -8.04 -15.36 4.01
N ILE A 319 -8.68 -14.19 3.93
CA ILE A 319 -9.22 -13.64 2.69
C ILE A 319 -8.49 -12.33 2.41
N CYS A 320 -7.73 -12.30 1.31
CA CYS A 320 -6.93 -11.14 0.90
C CYS A 320 -6.99 -10.95 -0.63
N PRO A 321 -7.03 -9.70 -1.14
CA PRO A 321 -7.33 -8.49 -0.39
C PRO A 321 -8.79 -8.50 0.09
N ALA A 322 -9.04 -7.95 1.27
CA ALA A 322 -10.39 -7.69 1.78
C ALA A 322 -10.50 -6.23 2.22
N LEU A 323 -11.68 -5.64 2.05
CA LEU A 323 -11.97 -4.30 2.58
C LEU A 323 -12.30 -4.43 4.06
N ASP A 324 -11.28 -4.74 4.86
CA ASP A 324 -11.33 -4.83 6.32
C ASP A 324 -10.03 -4.29 6.94
N TYR A 325 -9.93 -4.28 8.27
CA TYR A 325 -8.73 -3.85 9.00
C TYR A 325 -7.51 -4.65 8.55
N GLY A 326 -6.35 -4.01 8.37
CA GLY A 326 -5.17 -4.73 7.88
C GLY A 326 -5.23 -5.10 6.38
N GLY A 327 -6.35 -4.83 5.70
CA GLY A 327 -6.50 -5.12 4.27
C GLY A 327 -6.72 -6.59 3.92
N CYS A 328 -6.93 -7.41 4.94
CA CYS A 328 -7.29 -8.81 4.87
C CYS A 328 -8.35 -9.09 5.95
N GLU A 329 -9.05 -10.20 5.81
CA GLU A 329 -10.06 -10.62 6.78
C GLU A 329 -9.81 -12.08 7.18
N LEU A 330 -9.84 -12.36 8.48
CA LEU A 330 -9.91 -13.73 8.99
C LEU A 330 -11.37 -14.17 9.09
N ARG A 331 -11.80 -15.03 8.17
CA ARG A 331 -13.12 -15.67 8.22
C ARG A 331 -13.10 -16.84 9.20
N VAL A 332 -13.58 -16.59 10.42
CA VAL A 332 -13.47 -17.52 11.56
C VAL A 332 -14.49 -18.66 11.44
N THR A 333 -14.00 -19.88 11.35
CA THR A 333 -14.82 -21.10 11.28
C THR A 333 -14.99 -21.76 12.65
N ARG A 334 -14.02 -21.55 13.55
CA ARG A 334 -14.01 -22.09 14.91
C ARG A 334 -13.24 -21.15 15.82
N MET A 335 -13.64 -21.07 17.08
CA MET A 335 -12.92 -20.31 18.11
C MET A 335 -12.97 -20.99 19.47
N ARG A 336 -11.98 -20.67 20.31
CA ARG A 336 -11.85 -21.14 21.69
C ARG A 336 -11.55 -19.96 22.59
N VAL A 337 -12.54 -19.52 23.35
CA VAL A 337 -12.35 -18.50 24.38
C VAL A 337 -11.38 -19.00 25.45
N SER A 338 -10.48 -18.13 25.90
CA SER A 338 -9.56 -18.42 27.00
C SER A 338 -10.31 -18.77 28.29
N GLY A 339 -9.74 -19.69 29.07
CA GLY A 339 -10.30 -20.12 30.35
C GLY A 339 -10.80 -21.58 30.38
N PRO A 340 -11.56 -21.94 31.43
CA PRO A 340 -12.09 -23.29 31.62
C PRO A 340 -13.08 -23.64 30.51
N GLY A 341 -12.85 -24.76 29.84
CA GLY A 341 -13.71 -25.23 28.76
C GLY A 341 -13.27 -26.59 28.25
N PRO A 342 -14.08 -27.21 27.36
CA PRO A 342 -13.66 -28.44 26.71
C PRO A 342 -12.38 -28.20 25.90
N PHE A 343 -11.54 -29.24 25.82
CA PHE A 343 -10.46 -29.29 24.84
C PHE A 343 -11.05 -29.64 23.48
N PHE A 344 -10.48 -29.06 22.43
CA PHE A 344 -10.76 -29.50 21.07
C PHE A 344 -9.94 -30.73 20.73
N ASP A 345 -10.40 -31.47 19.72
CA ASP A 345 -9.57 -32.49 19.11
C ASP A 345 -8.29 -31.83 18.54
N PRO A 346 -7.11 -32.44 18.74
CA PRO A 346 -5.87 -31.85 18.24
C PRO A 346 -5.87 -31.70 16.72
N ASP A 347 -5.40 -30.56 16.24
CA ASP A 347 -5.22 -30.33 14.80
C ASP A 347 -3.91 -30.98 14.33
N PRO A 348 -3.88 -31.60 13.14
CA PRO A 348 -2.66 -32.21 12.62
C PRO A 348 -1.65 -31.12 12.23
N VAL A 349 -0.41 -31.31 12.65
CA VAL A 349 0.73 -30.52 12.16
C VAL A 349 1.44 -31.38 11.12
N GLU A 350 1.34 -31.00 9.85
CA GLU A 350 1.85 -31.79 8.72
C GLU A 350 2.91 -31.02 7.95
N GLY A 351 4.14 -31.09 8.44
CA GLY A 351 5.27 -30.53 7.75
C GLY A 351 5.32 -29.01 7.78
N TRP A 352 4.96 -28.41 8.92
CA TRP A 352 5.04 -26.96 9.10
C TRP A 352 6.50 -26.52 9.17
N GLU A 353 6.84 -25.45 8.46
CA GLU A 353 8.20 -24.88 8.41
C GLU A 353 8.33 -23.71 9.38
N GLY A 354 9.48 -23.59 10.03
CA GLY A 354 9.71 -22.57 11.04
C GLY A 354 11.01 -22.74 11.80
N THR A 355 11.13 -22.02 12.91
CA THR A 355 12.30 -22.05 13.80
C THR A 355 11.89 -22.30 15.24
N ILE A 356 12.81 -22.87 16.03
CA ILE A 356 12.59 -23.13 17.47
C ILE A 356 13.30 -22.03 18.27
N VAL A 357 12.54 -21.38 19.15
CA VAL A 357 13.01 -20.25 19.95
C VAL A 357 12.78 -20.53 21.43
N THR A 358 13.74 -20.16 22.26
CA THR A 358 13.59 -20.26 23.71
C THR A 358 12.53 -19.27 24.20
N GLY A 359 11.48 -19.76 24.85
CA GLY A 359 10.48 -18.95 25.52
C GLY A 359 11.06 -18.24 26.75
N ARG A 360 10.60 -17.02 27.04
CA ARG A 360 10.95 -16.36 28.31
C ARG A 360 10.24 -17.08 29.46
N THR A 361 11.00 -17.51 30.46
CA THR A 361 10.48 -18.13 31.70
C THR A 361 9.87 -17.07 32.62
N GLU A 362 8.77 -16.46 32.20
CA GLU A 362 7.97 -15.60 33.06
C GLU A 362 6.89 -16.42 33.80
N PRO A 363 6.45 -16.00 35.01
CA PRO A 363 5.41 -16.72 35.75
C PRO A 363 4.11 -16.81 34.92
N GLY A 364 3.80 -18.01 34.41
CA GLY A 364 2.66 -18.25 33.53
C GLY A 364 3.03 -18.80 32.14
N SER A 365 4.30 -18.73 31.72
CA SER A 365 4.77 -19.50 30.55
C SER A 365 4.87 -20.97 30.98
N GLY A 366 3.93 -21.79 30.54
CA GLY A 366 3.98 -23.23 30.81
C GLY A 366 4.99 -23.98 29.95
N GLY A 367 5.57 -23.33 28.95
CA GLY A 367 6.64 -23.86 28.10
C GLY A 367 7.94 -23.07 28.21
N ASP A 368 9.03 -23.77 27.96
CA ASP A 368 10.39 -23.27 27.81
C ASP A 368 10.77 -22.96 26.36
N ASP A 369 10.01 -23.47 25.39
CA ASP A 369 10.22 -23.29 23.95
C ASP A 369 8.94 -22.97 23.20
N TYR A 370 9.07 -22.26 22.09
CA TYR A 370 8.02 -22.14 21.08
C TYR A 370 8.56 -22.35 19.68
N PHE A 371 7.66 -22.77 18.78
CA PHE A 371 7.88 -22.83 17.35
C PHE A 371 7.34 -21.56 16.72
N LEU A 372 8.22 -20.82 16.07
CA LEU A 372 7.89 -19.66 15.25
C LEU A 372 7.63 -20.15 13.83
N LEU A 373 6.36 -20.16 13.44
CA LEU A 373 5.91 -20.54 12.11
C LEU A 373 6.49 -19.58 11.06
N GLU A 374 7.00 -20.14 9.97
CA GLU A 374 7.42 -19.37 8.80
C GLU A 374 6.22 -19.10 7.88
N GLY A 375 6.17 -17.90 7.32
CA GLY A 375 5.09 -17.41 6.47
C GLY A 375 5.00 -15.90 6.55
N ASP A 376 3.92 -15.35 6.00
CA ASP A 376 3.65 -13.91 6.05
C ASP A 376 3.26 -13.47 7.47
N TYR A 377 2.77 -14.42 8.29
CA TYR A 377 2.37 -14.19 9.67
C TYR A 377 3.25 -15.01 10.64
N PRO A 378 4.06 -14.36 11.49
CA PRO A 378 5.03 -15.03 12.37
C PRO A 378 4.36 -15.56 13.65
N ILE A 379 3.45 -16.53 13.48
CA ILE A 379 2.65 -17.11 14.57
C ILE A 379 3.50 -18.03 15.45
N GLN A 380 3.25 -18.01 16.75
CA GLN A 380 4.04 -18.72 17.75
C GLN A 380 3.20 -19.77 18.49
N TYR A 381 3.72 -20.99 18.59
CA TYR A 381 3.07 -22.12 19.26
C TYR A 381 3.99 -22.74 20.29
N GLY A 382 3.47 -23.11 21.46
CA GLY A 382 4.25 -23.88 22.44
C GLY A 382 4.63 -25.23 21.84
N ILE A 383 5.77 -25.79 22.21
CA ILE A 383 6.18 -27.10 21.70
C ILE A 383 6.65 -28.05 22.79
N THR A 384 6.46 -29.34 22.55
CA THR A 384 6.99 -30.38 23.43
C THR A 384 7.24 -31.67 22.66
N ALA A 385 8.26 -32.43 23.08
CA ALA A 385 8.45 -33.82 22.66
C ALA A 385 7.64 -34.82 23.52
N PHE A 386 7.02 -34.37 24.61
CA PHE A 386 6.30 -35.21 25.56
C PHE A 386 4.79 -35.17 25.32
N GLY A 387 4.11 -36.27 25.60
CA GLY A 387 2.65 -36.34 25.50
C GLY A 387 2.16 -37.68 24.95
N PRO A 388 0.84 -37.88 24.85
CA PRO A 388 0.27 -39.14 24.40
C PRO A 388 0.72 -39.58 23.00
N SER A 389 1.00 -38.61 22.11
CA SER A 389 1.50 -38.82 20.75
C SER A 389 2.98 -38.44 20.59
N GLY A 390 3.63 -37.89 21.62
CA GLY A 390 4.97 -37.32 21.50
C GLY A 390 6.07 -38.36 21.30
N ASN A 391 7.22 -37.91 20.81
CA ASN A 391 8.44 -38.70 20.76
C ASN A 391 9.53 -38.11 21.68
N PRO A 392 9.67 -38.60 22.93
CA PRO A 392 10.66 -38.10 23.89
C PRO A 392 12.12 -38.14 23.41
N GLU A 393 12.44 -38.96 22.39
CA GLU A 393 13.78 -39.00 21.81
C GLU A 393 14.14 -37.72 21.03
N LEU A 394 13.15 -36.88 20.68
CA LEU A 394 13.35 -35.60 20.00
C LEU A 394 13.76 -34.47 20.95
N GLU A 395 13.64 -34.65 22.26
CA GLU A 395 13.92 -33.58 23.24
C GLU A 395 15.36 -33.03 23.11
N PRO A 396 16.43 -33.85 23.03
CA PRO A 396 17.78 -33.32 22.84
C PRO A 396 17.94 -32.58 21.50
N GLN A 397 17.17 -32.98 20.48
CA GLN A 397 17.19 -32.33 19.17
C GLN A 397 16.55 -30.93 19.26
N ILE A 398 15.37 -30.82 19.88
CA ILE A 398 14.69 -29.53 20.15
C ILE A 398 15.64 -28.59 20.90
N VAL A 399 16.24 -29.05 22.00
CA VAL A 399 17.21 -28.27 22.80
C VAL A 399 18.39 -27.79 21.96
N SER A 400 18.92 -28.64 21.07
CA SER A 400 20.05 -28.28 20.21
C SER A 400 19.72 -27.27 19.11
N LEU A 401 18.43 -27.12 18.77
CA LEU A 401 17.94 -26.23 17.70
C LEU A 401 17.55 -24.84 18.21
N ARG A 402 17.30 -24.68 19.51
CA ARG A 402 16.89 -23.42 20.15
C ARG A 402 17.80 -22.26 19.75
N ASP A 403 17.18 -21.18 19.29
CA ASP A 403 17.83 -19.89 18.99
C ASP A 403 18.98 -19.99 17.97
N THR A 404 19.08 -21.10 17.24
CA THR A 404 20.11 -21.29 16.21
C THR A 404 19.77 -20.61 14.90
N GLY A 405 18.50 -20.24 14.70
CA GLY A 405 17.94 -19.80 13.42
C GLY A 405 17.82 -20.92 12.39
N THR A 406 18.05 -22.19 12.77
CA THR A 406 17.94 -23.33 11.86
C THR A 406 16.47 -23.54 11.47
N ARG A 407 16.20 -23.48 10.17
CA ARG A 407 14.89 -23.78 9.60
C ARG A 407 14.62 -25.29 9.67
N VAL A 408 13.48 -25.65 10.24
CA VAL A 408 13.04 -27.03 10.37
C VAL A 408 11.61 -27.18 9.91
N ARG A 409 11.30 -28.40 9.48
CA ARG A 409 9.96 -28.87 9.21
C ARG A 409 9.52 -29.78 10.35
N ILE A 410 8.33 -29.57 10.92
CA ILE A 410 7.82 -30.36 12.06
C ILE A 410 6.51 -31.07 11.73
N TRP A 411 6.27 -32.19 12.41
CA TRP A 411 4.99 -32.90 12.40
C TRP A 411 4.54 -33.19 13.82
N GLY A 412 3.23 -33.31 14.02
CA GLY A 412 2.69 -33.55 15.34
C GLY A 412 1.20 -33.27 15.46
N SER A 413 0.81 -32.84 16.65
CA SER A 413 -0.58 -32.48 16.96
C SER A 413 -0.62 -31.18 17.74
N LEU A 414 -1.33 -30.18 17.22
CA LEU A 414 -1.56 -28.89 17.85
C LEU A 414 -2.78 -28.98 18.78
N MET A 415 -2.58 -28.64 20.05
CA MET A 415 -3.62 -28.59 21.05
C MET A 415 -3.83 -27.15 21.50
N ALA A 416 -5.07 -26.67 21.48
CA ALA A 416 -5.44 -25.36 22.00
C ALA A 416 -6.04 -25.45 23.41
N GLY A 417 -5.84 -24.41 24.22
CA GLY A 417 -6.22 -24.35 25.62
C GLY A 417 -5.26 -25.02 26.59
N ILE A 418 -4.09 -25.43 26.12
CA ILE A 418 -3.03 -25.95 26.98
C ILE A 418 -2.29 -24.76 27.59
N PRO A 419 -2.09 -24.69 28.91
CA PRO A 419 -1.32 -23.61 29.55
C PRO A 419 0.16 -23.69 29.15
N ASP A 420 0.47 -23.27 27.94
CA ASP A 420 1.78 -23.18 27.30
C ASP A 420 1.78 -21.91 26.43
N TRP A 421 2.73 -21.72 25.52
CA TRP A 421 2.87 -20.52 24.71
C TRP A 421 1.59 -20.24 23.90
N ASN A 422 1.05 -19.02 24.02
CA ASN A 422 -0.19 -18.62 23.34
C ASN A 422 -1.39 -19.54 23.61
N LEU A 423 -1.42 -20.18 24.78
CA LEU A 423 -2.39 -21.23 25.13
C LEU A 423 -2.45 -22.38 24.12
N THR A 424 -1.34 -22.65 23.44
CA THR A 424 -1.22 -23.72 22.46
C THR A 424 0.00 -24.57 22.73
N GLN A 425 -0.08 -25.85 22.36
CA GLN A 425 1.06 -26.76 22.43
C GLN A 425 1.04 -27.72 21.25
N ILE A 426 2.14 -27.78 20.50
CA ILE A 426 2.40 -28.80 19.49
C ILE A 426 3.17 -29.94 20.14
N VAL A 427 2.58 -31.13 20.15
CA VAL A 427 3.27 -32.37 20.53
C VAL A 427 3.99 -32.90 19.30
N ILE A 428 5.30 -32.71 19.26
CA ILE A 428 6.14 -33.02 18.10
C ILE A 428 6.40 -34.53 18.01
N THR A 429 6.19 -35.07 16.81
CA THR A 429 6.43 -36.48 16.44
C THR A 429 7.61 -36.65 15.50
N ARG A 430 7.99 -35.61 14.76
CA ARG A 430 9.09 -35.62 13.78
C ARG A 430 9.62 -34.22 13.57
N ILE A 431 10.92 -34.12 13.34
CA ILE A 431 11.64 -32.90 12.94
C ILE A 431 12.51 -33.25 11.73
N GLU A 432 12.49 -32.42 10.70
CA GLU A 432 13.38 -32.47 9.55
C GLU A 432 14.09 -31.13 9.34
N PHE A 433 15.33 -31.17 8.90
CA PHE A 433 16.06 -29.96 8.52
C PHE A 433 15.62 -29.52 7.12
N VAL A 434 15.26 -28.25 6.97
CA VAL A 434 15.07 -27.65 5.65
C VAL A 434 16.45 -27.25 5.15
N GLY A 435 16.88 -27.78 4.01
CA GLY A 435 18.18 -27.43 3.43
C GLY A 435 18.26 -25.93 3.16
N ASN A 436 19.41 -25.32 3.48
CA ASN A 436 19.70 -23.92 3.18
C ASN A 436 19.70 -23.63 1.67
#